data_AF-A0A2A4NIG9-F1
#
_entry.id   AF-A0A2A4NIG9-F1
#
_cell.length_a   1.000
_cell.length_b   1.000
_cell.length_c   1.000
_cell.angle_alpha   90.00
_cell.angle_beta   90.00
_cell.angle_gamma   90.00
#
_symmetry.space_group_name_H-M   'P 1'
#
loop_
_entity.id
_entity.type
_entity.pdbx_description
1 polymer ?
#
loop_
_entity_poly.entity_id
_entity_poly.type
_entity_poly.pdbx_seq_one_letter_code
_entity_poly.pdbx_strand_id
1 'polypeptide(L)' 'MLKQEAIYLHEMTDGFRANQIIDEWMTFYNTDRPHTALDKCTQDEVYFKTIKARIAA' A
#
# COMPACT_ATOMS: atom_id res chain seq x y z
N MET A 1 8.40 -3.61 -7.97
CA MET A 1 8.91 -4.97 -7.75
C MET A 1 8.69 -5.29 -6.28
N LEU A 2 7.60 -5.99 -5.96
CA LEU A 2 7.29 -6.50 -4.61
C LEU A 2 6.47 -7.80 -4.69
N LYS A 3 5.68 -7.95 -5.78
CA LYS A 3 5.01 -9.21 -6.10
C LYS A 3 5.95 -10.41 -6.05
N GLN A 4 7.25 -10.26 -6.37
CA GLN A 4 8.18 -11.38 -6.41
C GLN A 4 8.83 -11.71 -5.05
N GLU A 5 9.06 -10.72 -4.16
CA GLU A 5 9.71 -10.98 -2.86
C GLU A 5 8.73 -11.54 -1.81
N ALA A 6 7.48 -11.07 -1.81
CA ALA A 6 6.44 -11.60 -0.91
C ALA A 6 6.02 -13.04 -1.27
N ILE A 7 6.14 -13.43 -2.54
CA ILE A 7 5.81 -14.79 -3.00
C ILE A 7 6.93 -15.79 -2.67
N TYR A 8 8.17 -15.35 -2.40
CA TYR A 8 9.32 -16.25 -2.26
C TYR A 8 9.85 -16.43 -0.83
N LEU A 9 9.52 -15.55 0.12
CA LEU A 9 10.17 -15.59 1.45
C LEU A 9 9.46 -16.42 2.53
N HIS A 10 8.24 -16.88 2.31
CA HIS A 10 7.56 -17.71 3.29
C HIS A 10 6.55 -18.64 2.61
N GLU A 11 6.89 -19.92 2.59
CA GLU A 11 5.92 -20.93 2.99
C GLU A 11 5.16 -20.39 4.21
N MET A 12 3.96 -19.83 3.97
CA MET A 12 3.10 -19.22 4.97
C MET A 12 2.70 -20.28 6.00
N THR A 13 3.53 -20.49 7.02
CA THR A 13 3.23 -21.36 8.16
C THR A 13 2.23 -20.73 9.12
N ASP A 14 2.01 -19.40 9.02
CA ASP A 14 0.99 -18.65 9.75
C ASP A 14 0.35 -17.56 8.88
N GLY A 15 -0.88 -17.80 8.45
CA GLY A 15 -1.67 -16.86 7.64
C GLY A 15 -2.03 -15.56 8.38
N PHE A 16 -2.07 -15.56 9.71
CA PHE A 16 -2.33 -14.34 10.48
C PHE A 16 -1.13 -13.40 10.42
N ARG A 17 0.09 -13.94 10.53
CA ARG A 17 1.31 -13.14 10.40
C ARG A 17 1.48 -12.61 8.98
N ALA A 18 1.14 -13.40 7.97
CA ALA A 18 1.15 -12.95 6.57
C ALA A 18 0.17 -11.79 6.34
N ASN A 19 -1.05 -11.87 6.87
CA ASN A 19 -2.02 -10.77 6.78
C ASN A 19 -1.51 -9.49 7.44
N GLN A 20 -0.93 -9.56 8.64
CA GLN A 20 -0.35 -8.39 9.31
C GLN A 20 0.74 -7.72 8.47
N ILE A 21 1.66 -8.50 7.92
CA ILE A 21 2.76 -7.98 7.10
C ILE A 21 2.21 -7.33 5.82
N ILE A 22 1.18 -7.92 5.21
CA ILE A 22 0.53 -7.34 4.02
C ILE A 22 -0.17 -6.02 4.37
N ASP A 23 -0.88 -5.95 5.50
CA ASP A 23 -1.59 -4.75 5.93
C ASP A 23 -0.62 -3.61 6.27
N GLU A 24 0.46 -3.90 6.99
CA GLU A 24 1.54 -2.95 7.29
C GLU A 24 2.18 -2.44 5.98
N TRP A 25 2.47 -3.36 5.06
CA TRP A 25 3.06 -3.00 3.78
C TRP A 25 2.12 -2.14 2.91
N MET A 26 0.84 -2.49 2.86
CA MET A 26 -0.16 -1.73 2.10
C MET A 26 -0.33 -0.32 2.67
N THR A 27 -0.27 -0.18 4.00
CA THR A 27 -0.27 1.14 4.66
C THR A 27 0.92 1.96 4.19
N PHE A 28 2.14 1.44 4.34
CA PHE A 28 3.37 2.12 3.89
C PHE A 28 3.32 2.52 2.40
N TYR A 29 2.85 1.62 1.54
CA TYR A 29 2.77 1.87 0.09
C TYR A 29 1.82 3.03 -0.26
N ASN A 30 0.71 3.13 0.46
CA ASN A 30 -0.34 4.12 0.20
C ASN A 30 -0.01 5.48 0.82
N THR A 31 0.52 5.50 2.05
CA THR A 31 0.67 6.73 2.84
C THR A 31 2.05 7.36 2.75
N ASP A 32 3.11 6.55 2.69
CA ASP A 32 4.48 7.02 2.97
C ASP A 32 5.39 6.94 1.75
N ARG A 33 5.05 6.08 0.79
CA ARG A 33 5.89 5.88 -0.40
C ARG A 33 5.63 6.96 -1.45
N PRO A 34 6.60 7.86 -1.72
CA PRO A 34 6.50 8.79 -2.84
C PRO A 34 6.64 8.02 -4.15
N HIS A 35 5.69 8.21 -5.07
CA HIS A 35 5.71 7.53 -6.37
C HIS A 35 6.14 8.51 -7.46
N THR A 36 7.22 8.21 -8.20
CA THR A 36 7.72 9.07 -9.28
C THR A 36 6.67 9.32 -10.37
N ALA A 37 5.80 8.33 -10.63
CA ALA A 37 4.68 8.48 -11.56
C ALA A 37 3.59 9.46 -11.06
N LEU A 38 3.58 9.77 -9.77
CA LEU A 38 2.67 10.71 -9.10
C LEU A 38 3.39 12.00 -8.67
N ASP A 39 4.47 12.39 -9.37
CA ASP A 39 5.29 13.55 -9.02
C ASP A 39 5.82 13.52 -7.57
N LYS A 40 6.20 12.32 -7.10
CA LYS A 40 6.63 12.04 -5.72
C LYS A 40 5.55 12.23 -4.66
N CYS A 41 4.30 12.47 -5.02
CA CYS A 41 3.19 12.36 -4.09
C CYS A 41 2.93 10.90 -3.73
N THR A 42 2.30 10.68 -2.58
CA THR A 42 1.83 9.36 -2.17
C THR A 42 0.46 9.07 -2.78
N GLN A 43 0.08 7.80 -2.80
CA GLN A 43 -1.18 7.40 -3.45
C GLN A 43 -2.39 8.03 -2.73
N ASP A 44 -2.31 8.16 -1.41
CA ASP A 44 -3.34 8.81 -0.60
C ASP A 44 -3.54 10.29 -0.95
N GLU A 45 -2.44 10.99 -1.26
CA GLU A 45 -2.49 12.40 -1.63
C GLU A 45 -3.17 12.64 -2.96
N VAL A 46 -3.04 11.71 -3.91
CA VAL A 46 -3.62 11.85 -5.25
C VAL A 46 -5.03 11.28 -5.34
N TYR A 47 -5.27 10.10 -4.76
CA TYR A 47 -6.53 9.38 -4.94
C TYR A 47 -7.47 9.50 -3.75
N PHE A 48 -6.99 9.32 -2.51
CA PHE A 48 -7.88 9.33 -1.34
C PHE A 48 -8.35 10.73 -0.95
N LYS A 49 -7.51 11.77 -1.09
CA LYS A 49 -7.95 13.17 -0.96
C LYS A 49 -9.08 13.48 -1.95
N THR A 50 -8.93 13.02 -3.20
CA THR A 50 -9.91 13.22 -4.28
C THR A 50 -11.24 12.48 -4.01
N ILE A 51 -11.19 11.26 -3.46
CA ILE A 51 -12.40 10.50 -3.10
C ILE A 51 -13.10 11.13 -1.89
N LYS A 52 -12.39 11.53 -0.83
CA LYS A 52 -12.99 12.22 0.32
C LYS A 52 -13.67 13.53 -0.09
N ALA A 53 -13.04 14.31 -0.98
CA ALA A 53 -13.63 15.54 -1.49
C ALA A 53 -14.91 15.31 -2.32
N ARG A 54 -15.03 14.17 -3.02
CA ARG A 54 -16.22 13.83 -3.81
C ARG A 54 -17.38 13.27 -2.98
N ILE A 55 -17.11 12.66 -1.83
CA ILE A 55 -18.16 12.14 -0.93
C ILE A 55 -18.71 13.25 -0.01
N ALA A 56 -17.94 14.31 0.24
CA ALA A 56 -18.34 15.43 1.08
C ALA A 56 -19.08 16.56 0.33
N ALA A 57 -19.32 16.42 -0.97
CA ALA A 57 -20.03 17.36 -1.84
C ALA A 57 -21.37 16.78 -2.28
#